data_AF-A0A397VJM2-F1
#
_entry.id   AF-A0A397VJM2-F1
#
_cell.length_a   1.000
_cell.length_b   1.000
_cell.length_c   1.000
_cell.angle_alpha   90.00
_cell.angle_beta   90.00
_cell.angle_gamma   90.00
#
_symmetry.space_group_name_H-M   'P 1'
#
loop_
_entity.id
_entity.type
_entity.pdbx_description
1 polymer ?
#
loop_
_entity_poly.entity_id
_entity_poly.type
_entity_poly.pdbx_seq_one_letter_code
_entity_poly.pdbx_strand_id
1 'polypeptide(L)'
;MSLPLINGGDDIENEESKFINMVYNYDWSSTSLGPIDTWDPVLKHVTNLILNSKFPFAILINPPDWILLYNKAYVSILKAKHPDALGKRLQDFLPNILKIMRNINLITTGKSVYINNETPTFTYDGYKEEIYNHGSINPVFKSGGTVCASVCLVQDIIKRVKNSQRLKTLEVKSLESACHIITKVLSNNKDILYTLIYLIKHTLNTSSESLIAHLIATTFDDDEKGRNIPDYLPETHEIIDLTKDSNKNYDAYIRYRIETRCFHSFVLKM
;
A
#
# COMPACT_ATOMS: atom_id res chain seq x y z
N MET A 1 19.57 25.65 49.16
CA MET A 1 18.98 26.21 47.93
C MET A 1 17.92 25.25 47.44
N SER A 2 16.75 25.79 47.14
CA SER A 2 15.45 25.13 47.04
C SER A 2 15.06 24.91 45.57
N LEU A 3 14.62 23.68 45.23
CA LEU A 3 13.52 23.23 44.32
C LEU A 3 13.26 23.96 42.95
N PRO A 4 12.67 23.29 41.92
CA PRO A 4 11.58 22.33 42.09
C PRO A 4 11.52 21.06 41.22
N LEU A 5 10.74 20.14 41.79
CA LEU A 5 9.95 19.06 41.18
C LEU A 5 9.39 19.37 39.78
N ILE A 6 9.43 18.37 38.91
CA ILE A 6 8.30 18.08 38.03
C ILE A 6 7.88 16.63 38.31
N ASN A 7 6.91 16.49 39.20
CA ASN A 7 5.94 15.41 39.13
C ASN A 7 5.12 15.66 37.86
N GLY A 8 5.10 14.69 36.96
CA GLY A 8 4.23 14.63 35.81
C GLY A 8 3.95 13.17 35.50
N GLY A 9 3.28 12.50 36.45
CA GLY A 9 2.60 11.25 36.15
C GLY A 9 1.43 11.58 35.24
N ASP A 10 1.57 11.21 33.96
CA ASP A 10 0.44 10.86 33.13
C ASP A 10 0.57 9.38 32.82
N ASP A 11 -0.40 8.60 33.31
CA ASP A 11 -0.69 7.22 32.91
C ASP A 11 -1.06 7.16 31.42
N ILE A 12 -0.10 7.45 30.54
CA ILE A 12 -0.18 7.06 29.14
C ILE A 12 0.33 5.63 29.10
N GLU A 13 -0.54 4.69 29.48
CA GLU A 13 -0.30 3.29 29.18
C GLU A 13 -0.01 3.20 27.68
N ASN A 14 1.24 2.92 27.34
CA ASN A 14 1.72 2.89 25.96
C ASN A 14 0.76 2.01 25.16
N GLU A 15 0.30 2.51 24.02
CA GLU A 15 -0.60 1.82 23.10
C GLU A 15 -0.11 0.39 22.77
N GLU A 16 1.19 0.16 22.81
CA GLU A 16 1.82 -1.17 22.74
C GLU A 16 1.58 -2.03 23.98
N SER A 17 1.74 -1.48 25.19
CA SER A 17 1.41 -2.15 26.45
C SER A 17 -0.06 -2.56 26.52
N LYS A 18 -0.99 -1.71 26.06
CA LYS A 18 -2.41 -2.05 25.96
C LYS A 18 -2.65 -3.26 25.05
N PHE A 19 -1.98 -3.29 23.90
CA PHE A 19 -2.12 -4.40 22.96
C PHE A 19 -1.53 -5.70 23.54
N ILE A 20 -0.37 -5.61 24.18
CA ILE A 20 0.24 -6.74 24.88
C ILE A 20 -0.68 -7.28 25.97
N ASN A 21 -1.26 -6.39 26.78
CA ASN A 21 -2.25 -6.74 27.81
C ASN A 21 -3.50 -7.39 27.20
N MET A 22 -4.00 -6.89 26.06
CA MET A 22 -5.11 -7.52 25.32
C MET A 22 -4.78 -8.96 24.91
N VAL A 23 -3.55 -9.24 24.49
CA VAL A 23 -3.13 -10.59 24.08
C VAL A 23 -2.99 -11.53 25.29
N TYR A 24 -2.38 -11.09 26.39
CA TYR A 24 -2.23 -11.93 27.58
C TYR A 24 -3.54 -12.16 28.34
N ASN A 25 -4.47 -11.19 28.30
CA ASN A 25 -5.77 -11.30 28.95
C ASN A 25 -6.86 -11.91 28.06
N TYR A 26 -6.55 -12.25 26.80
CA TYR A 26 -7.48 -12.96 25.94
C TYR A 26 -7.79 -14.35 26.53
N ASP A 27 -9.06 -14.77 26.45
CA ASP A 27 -9.48 -16.10 26.91
C ASP A 27 -9.00 -17.20 25.95
N TRP A 28 -7.73 -17.58 26.07
CA TRP A 28 -7.15 -18.65 25.27
C TRP A 28 -7.73 -20.03 25.58
N SER A 29 -8.38 -20.20 26.74
CA SER A 29 -9.03 -21.45 27.14
C SER A 29 -10.20 -21.80 26.23
N SER A 30 -10.81 -20.80 25.57
CA SER A 30 -11.86 -21.00 24.57
C SER A 30 -11.33 -21.49 23.21
N THR A 31 -10.01 -21.61 23.04
CA THR A 31 -9.35 -22.04 21.80
C THR A 31 -8.75 -23.44 21.93
N SER A 32 -8.34 -24.07 20.82
CA SER A 32 -7.65 -25.37 20.89
C SER A 32 -6.22 -25.29 21.46
N LEU A 33 -5.71 -24.11 21.80
CA LEU A 33 -4.43 -23.92 22.49
C LEU A 33 -4.53 -24.17 24.00
N GLY A 34 -5.73 -24.00 24.57
CA GLY A 34 -5.92 -23.94 26.01
C GLY A 34 -5.35 -22.67 26.64
N PRO A 35 -5.45 -22.54 27.98
CA PRO A 35 -4.95 -21.38 28.73
C PRO A 35 -3.49 -21.07 28.41
N ILE A 36 -3.12 -19.79 28.38
CA ILE A 36 -1.75 -19.36 28.04
C ILE A 36 -0.67 -19.98 28.95
N ASP A 37 -1.02 -20.27 30.20
CA ASP A 37 -0.14 -20.92 31.16
C ASP A 37 0.25 -22.35 30.76
N THR A 38 -0.59 -23.05 30.01
CA THR A 38 -0.34 -24.42 29.55
C THR A 38 0.42 -24.47 28.22
N TRP A 39 0.74 -23.32 27.62
CA TRP A 39 1.44 -23.29 26.34
C TRP A 39 2.86 -23.83 26.46
N ASP A 40 3.31 -24.46 25.37
CA ASP A 40 4.69 -24.91 25.21
C ASP A 40 5.67 -23.73 25.43
N PRO A 41 6.78 -23.91 26.16
CA PRO A 41 7.75 -22.85 26.40
C PRO A 41 8.26 -22.16 25.12
N VAL A 42 8.42 -22.90 24.02
CA VAL A 42 8.85 -22.32 22.74
C VAL A 42 7.82 -21.33 22.23
N LEU A 43 6.53 -21.66 22.34
CA LEU A 43 5.45 -20.80 21.89
C LEU A 43 5.37 -19.51 22.74
N LYS A 44 5.56 -19.62 24.06
CA LYS A 44 5.63 -18.46 24.96
C LYS A 44 6.78 -17.53 24.56
N HIS A 45 7.96 -18.08 24.29
CA HIS A 45 9.13 -17.29 23.87
C HIS A 45 8.90 -16.58 22.52
N VAL A 46 8.39 -17.29 21.53
CA VAL A 46 8.12 -16.72 20.20
C VAL A 46 7.03 -15.65 20.29
N THR A 47 5.98 -15.88 21.09
CA THR A 47 4.93 -14.89 21.36
C THR A 47 5.52 -13.62 21.97
N ASN A 48 6.32 -13.74 23.03
CA ASN A 48 6.98 -12.59 23.66
C ASN A 48 7.88 -11.84 22.66
N LEU A 49 8.63 -12.58 21.83
CA LEU A 49 9.50 -12.00 20.82
C LEU A 49 8.72 -11.15 19.81
N ILE A 50 7.61 -11.66 19.27
CA ILE A 50 6.85 -10.92 18.25
C ILE A 50 6.09 -9.75 18.85
N LEU A 51 5.56 -9.88 20.08
CA LEU A 51 4.76 -8.84 20.74
C LEU A 51 5.61 -7.60 21.04
N ASN A 52 6.90 -7.79 21.28
CA ASN A 52 7.88 -6.70 21.48
C ASN A 52 8.52 -6.19 20.17
N SER A 53 8.19 -6.78 19.02
CA SER A 53 8.76 -6.40 17.74
C SER A 53 8.03 -5.20 17.13
N LYS A 54 8.79 -4.29 16.50
CA LYS A 54 8.26 -3.20 15.69
C LYS A 54 7.92 -3.61 14.26
N PHE A 55 8.34 -4.81 13.84
CA PHE A 55 7.95 -5.35 12.54
C PHE A 55 6.56 -6.01 12.62
N PRO A 56 5.73 -5.90 11.58
CA PRO A 56 4.43 -6.57 11.52
C PRO A 56 4.59 -8.09 11.48
N PHE A 57 4.31 -8.73 12.60
CA PHE A 57 4.38 -10.18 12.76
C PHE A 57 3.02 -10.78 13.11
N ALA A 58 2.76 -11.95 12.53
CA ALA A 58 1.71 -12.87 12.94
C ALA A 58 2.31 -14.25 13.26
N ILE A 59 1.70 -14.96 14.20
CA ILE A 59 1.94 -16.38 14.46
C ILE A 59 0.65 -17.14 14.13
N LEU A 60 0.80 -18.22 13.40
CA LEU A 60 -0.24 -19.22 13.16
C LEU A 60 0.09 -20.43 14.03
N ILE A 61 -0.74 -20.71 15.02
CA ILE A 61 -0.45 -21.68 16.08
C ILE A 61 -1.31 -22.94 15.90
N ASN A 62 -0.78 -24.09 16.29
CA ASN A 62 -1.50 -25.37 16.37
C ASN A 62 -2.04 -25.84 15.02
N PRO A 63 -1.16 -26.24 14.09
CA PRO A 63 -1.60 -26.92 12.88
C PRO A 63 -2.41 -28.18 13.19
N PRO A 64 -3.45 -28.51 12.39
CA PRO A 64 -3.89 -27.82 11.18
C PRO A 64 -4.92 -26.69 11.41
N ASP A 65 -5.32 -26.42 12.65
CA ASP A 65 -6.35 -25.43 13.00
C ASP A 65 -5.91 -23.98 12.69
N TRP A 66 -4.61 -23.71 12.80
CA TRP A 66 -3.97 -22.42 12.55
C TRP A 66 -4.69 -21.25 13.21
N ILE A 67 -4.50 -21.12 14.51
CA ILE A 67 -5.01 -20.02 15.33
C ILE A 67 -4.13 -18.79 15.16
N LEU A 68 -4.73 -17.64 14.88
CA LEU A 68 -4.02 -16.39 14.62
C LEU A 68 -3.71 -15.61 15.90
N LEU A 69 -2.42 -15.32 16.11
CA LEU A 69 -1.92 -14.33 17.05
C LEU A 69 -1.09 -13.32 16.26
N TYR A 70 -1.14 -12.03 16.59
CA TYR A 70 -0.37 -11.01 15.89
C TYR A 70 0.04 -9.89 16.82
N ASN A 71 1.03 -9.11 16.43
CA ASN A 71 1.47 -7.94 17.20
C ASN A 71 0.79 -6.65 16.74
N LYS A 72 0.99 -5.56 17.49
CA LYS A 72 0.35 -4.27 17.19
C LYS A 72 0.71 -3.75 15.79
N ALA A 73 1.95 -3.94 15.34
CA ALA A 73 2.38 -3.51 14.00
C ALA A 73 1.60 -4.22 12.87
N TYR A 74 1.04 -5.39 13.13
CA TYR A 74 0.24 -6.15 12.16
C TYR A 74 -1.21 -5.63 12.05
N VAL A 75 -1.67 -4.77 12.96
CA VAL A 75 -3.06 -4.23 12.97
C VAL A 75 -3.38 -3.51 11.66
N SER A 76 -2.43 -2.75 11.09
CA SER A 76 -2.64 -2.04 9.82
C SER A 76 -2.89 -2.98 8.63
N ILE A 77 -2.39 -4.22 8.70
CA ILE A 77 -2.60 -5.24 7.67
C ILE A 77 -3.99 -5.87 7.83
N LEU A 78 -4.43 -6.10 9.06
CA LEU A 78 -5.77 -6.65 9.33
C LEU A 78 -6.89 -5.62 9.13
N LYS A 79 -6.63 -4.32 9.35
CA LYS A 79 -7.63 -3.25 9.23
C LYS A 79 -8.87 -3.56 10.10
N ALA A 80 -10.07 -3.54 9.51
CA ALA A 80 -11.36 -3.77 10.18
C ALA A 80 -11.49 -5.15 10.84
N LYS A 81 -10.59 -6.08 10.54
CA LYS A 81 -10.53 -7.41 11.15
C LYS A 81 -9.95 -7.40 12.57
N HIS A 82 -9.24 -6.35 12.98
CA HIS A 82 -8.84 -6.15 14.36
C HIS A 82 -9.98 -5.51 15.18
N PRO A 83 -10.22 -5.94 16.43
CA PRO A 83 -9.49 -6.96 17.20
C PRO A 83 -9.96 -8.40 16.97
N ASP A 84 -11.12 -8.60 16.35
CA ASP A 84 -11.84 -9.88 16.28
C ASP A 84 -11.04 -11.04 15.67
N ALA A 85 -10.00 -10.77 14.90
CA ALA A 85 -9.09 -11.77 14.34
C ALA A 85 -8.30 -12.54 15.40
N LEU A 86 -8.08 -11.96 16.59
CA LEU A 86 -7.23 -12.54 17.61
C LEU A 86 -7.84 -13.85 18.13
N GLY A 87 -7.03 -14.92 18.15
CA GLY A 87 -7.44 -16.24 18.61
C GLY A 87 -8.40 -16.97 17.66
N LYS A 88 -8.71 -16.41 16.49
CA LYS A 88 -9.55 -17.08 15.49
C LYS A 88 -8.76 -18.06 14.65
N ARG A 89 -9.44 -19.11 14.19
CA ARG A 89 -8.90 -20.04 13.20
C ARG A 89 -8.86 -19.36 11.85
N LEU A 90 -7.82 -19.63 11.07
CA LEU A 90 -7.72 -19.07 9.71
C LEU A 90 -8.92 -19.43 8.83
N GLN A 91 -9.51 -20.62 9.01
CA GLN A 91 -10.67 -21.05 8.23
C GLN A 91 -11.85 -20.09 8.38
N ASP A 92 -12.07 -19.56 9.58
CA ASP A 92 -13.23 -18.75 9.91
C ASP A 92 -13.05 -17.29 9.47
N PHE A 93 -11.80 -16.81 9.48
CA PHE A 93 -11.52 -15.37 9.39
C PHE A 93 -10.65 -14.95 8.21
N LEU A 94 -9.78 -15.84 7.73
CA LEU A 94 -8.80 -15.59 6.66
C LEU A 94 -8.63 -16.82 5.75
N PRO A 95 -9.70 -17.30 5.07
CA PRO A 95 -9.67 -18.51 4.26
C PRO A 95 -8.65 -18.45 3.11
N ASN A 96 -8.39 -17.25 2.58
CA ASN A 96 -7.36 -17.03 1.56
C ASN A 96 -5.95 -17.36 2.06
N ILE A 97 -5.64 -16.99 3.32
CA ILE A 97 -4.35 -17.30 3.94
C ILE A 97 -4.24 -18.79 4.24
N LEU A 98 -5.33 -19.44 4.66
CA LEU A 98 -5.36 -20.89 4.88
C LEU A 98 -5.00 -21.66 3.60
N LYS A 99 -5.46 -21.20 2.42
CA LYS A 99 -5.09 -21.79 1.13
C LYS A 99 -3.59 -21.70 0.86
N ILE A 100 -2.97 -20.56 1.16
CA ILE A 100 -1.51 -20.37 1.04
C ILE A 100 -0.77 -21.33 1.99
N MET A 101 -1.19 -21.40 3.25
CA MET A 101 -0.58 -22.28 4.25
C MET A 101 -0.66 -23.76 3.87
N ARG A 102 -1.78 -24.18 3.26
CA ARG A 102 -1.96 -25.55 2.73
C ARG A 102 -1.01 -25.84 1.58
N ASN A 103 -0.79 -24.88 0.67
CA ASN A 103 0.09 -25.08 -0.49
C ASN A 103 1.58 -25.18 -0.10
N ILE A 104 2.00 -24.46 0.95
CA ILE A 104 3.40 -24.42 1.38
C ILE A 104 3.83 -25.73 2.08
N ASN A 105 2.89 -26.53 2.59
CA ASN A 105 3.19 -27.81 3.24
C ASN A 105 4.25 -27.66 4.35
N LEU A 106 4.13 -26.58 5.16
CA LEU A 106 5.13 -26.22 6.17
C LEU A 106 5.36 -27.32 7.21
N ILE A 107 4.28 -28.01 7.60
CA ILE A 107 4.31 -29.07 8.62
C ILE A 107 5.15 -30.26 8.15
N THR A 108 5.01 -30.64 6.87
CA THR A 108 5.71 -31.81 6.32
C THR A 108 7.12 -31.47 5.86
N THR A 109 7.34 -30.27 5.33
CA THR A 109 8.66 -29.87 4.81
C THR A 109 9.59 -29.34 5.89
N GLY A 110 9.06 -28.69 6.93
CA GLY A 110 9.86 -27.98 7.94
C GLY A 110 10.72 -26.86 7.34
N LYS A 111 10.46 -26.40 6.11
CA LYS A 111 11.28 -25.40 5.43
C LYS A 111 10.61 -24.03 5.44
N SER A 112 11.36 -22.99 5.77
CA SER A 112 10.89 -21.62 5.60
C SER A 112 10.62 -21.30 4.13
N VAL A 113 9.59 -20.49 3.89
CA VAL A 113 9.26 -19.96 2.57
C VAL A 113 9.35 -18.45 2.59
N TYR A 114 10.07 -17.91 1.62
CA TYR A 114 10.05 -16.48 1.33
C TYR A 114 8.93 -16.20 0.32
N ILE A 115 8.05 -15.27 0.68
CA ILE A 115 6.99 -14.79 -0.20
C ILE A 115 7.51 -13.54 -0.89
N ASN A 116 7.87 -13.70 -2.15
CA ASN A 116 8.23 -12.61 -3.05
C ASN A 116 7.08 -12.39 -4.04
N ASN A 117 6.00 -11.72 -3.62
CA ASN A 117 4.87 -11.53 -4.50
C ASN A 117 4.88 -10.11 -5.10
N GLU A 118 5.14 -10.07 -6.40
CA GLU A 118 4.87 -8.92 -7.29
C GLU A 118 3.37 -8.77 -7.61
N THR A 119 2.48 -9.62 -7.06
CA THR A 119 1.06 -9.34 -6.77
C THR A 119 0.39 -10.61 -6.21
N PRO A 120 -0.42 -10.47 -5.15
CA PRO A 120 -1.73 -11.12 -5.19
C PRO A 120 -2.77 -10.12 -4.71
N THR A 121 -3.77 -9.90 -5.54
CA THR A 121 -4.96 -9.13 -5.18
C THR A 121 -5.59 -9.75 -3.93
N PHE A 122 -5.70 -8.98 -2.85
CA PHE A 122 -6.45 -9.39 -1.67
C PHE A 122 -7.86 -8.83 -1.80
N THR A 123 -8.87 -9.68 -1.63
CA THR A 123 -10.25 -9.20 -1.52
C THR A 123 -10.56 -9.00 -0.04
N TYR A 124 -10.75 -7.75 0.36
CA TYR A 124 -11.29 -7.36 1.67
C TYR A 124 -12.73 -6.89 1.43
N ASP A 125 -13.70 -7.51 2.10
CA ASP A 125 -15.11 -7.07 2.14
C ASP A 125 -15.70 -6.68 0.77
N GLY A 126 -15.42 -7.50 -0.25
CA GLY A 126 -15.95 -7.31 -1.61
C GLY A 126 -15.14 -6.37 -2.52
N TYR A 127 -14.16 -5.64 -1.98
CA TYR A 127 -13.26 -4.79 -2.75
C TYR A 127 -11.90 -5.47 -2.98
N LYS A 128 -11.44 -5.47 -4.23
CA LYS A 128 -10.10 -5.94 -4.59
C LYS A 128 -9.10 -4.82 -4.28
N GLU A 129 -8.24 -5.06 -3.30
CA GLU A 129 -7.06 -4.21 -3.07
C GLU A 129 -5.81 -4.94 -3.56
N GLU A 130 -4.96 -4.21 -4.30
CA GLU A 130 -3.61 -4.66 -4.62
C GLU A 130 -2.71 -4.42 -3.42
N ILE A 131 -2.27 -5.51 -2.77
CA ILE A 131 -1.35 -5.42 -1.64
C ILE A 131 -0.02 -6.06 -2.02
N TYR A 132 1.00 -5.21 -2.15
CA TYR A 132 2.38 -5.62 -2.41
C TYR A 132 3.08 -5.96 -1.09
N ASN A 133 2.99 -7.22 -0.71
CA ASN A 133 3.63 -7.75 0.48
C ASN A 133 4.82 -8.62 0.09
N HIS A 134 5.99 -8.33 0.65
CA HIS A 134 7.04 -9.34 0.75
C HIS A 134 7.09 -9.86 2.18
N GLY A 135 7.43 -11.11 2.35
CA GLY A 135 7.35 -11.70 3.66
C GLY A 135 8.08 -13.01 3.78
N SER A 136 8.08 -13.56 4.97
CA SER A 136 8.57 -14.90 5.23
C SER A 136 7.60 -15.65 6.11
N ILE A 137 7.43 -16.93 5.82
CA ILE A 137 6.68 -17.89 6.60
C ILE A 137 7.70 -18.90 7.12
N ASN A 138 7.92 -18.90 8.43
CA ASN A 138 8.96 -19.68 9.08
C ASN A 138 8.32 -20.67 10.05
N PRO A 139 8.71 -21.95 10.03
CA PRO A 139 8.21 -22.92 11.00
C PRO A 139 8.82 -22.68 12.38
N VAL A 140 8.02 -22.94 13.40
CA VAL A 140 8.45 -23.02 14.80
C VAL A 140 8.34 -24.46 15.25
N PHE A 141 9.42 -24.98 15.82
CA PHE A 141 9.53 -26.37 16.22
C PHE A 141 9.46 -26.53 17.73
N LYS A 142 8.77 -27.57 18.20
CA LYS A 142 8.93 -28.06 19.58
C LYS A 142 10.26 -28.78 19.72
N SER A 143 10.65 -29.08 20.97
CA SER A 143 11.86 -29.86 21.28
C SER A 143 11.92 -31.22 20.58
N GLY A 144 10.78 -31.81 20.21
CA GLY A 144 10.69 -33.07 19.45
C GLY A 144 10.82 -32.94 17.93
N GLY A 145 11.10 -31.74 17.40
CA GLY A 145 11.23 -31.49 15.95
C GLY A 145 9.90 -31.35 15.21
N THR A 146 8.76 -31.45 15.90
CA THR A 146 7.44 -31.23 15.30
C THR A 146 7.14 -29.73 15.16
N VAL A 147 6.62 -29.32 14.01
CA VAL A 147 6.15 -27.94 13.79
C VAL A 147 4.90 -27.67 14.64
N CYS A 148 4.96 -26.68 15.52
CA CYS A 148 3.84 -26.28 16.39
C CYS A 148 3.22 -24.93 16.02
N ALA A 149 3.96 -24.10 15.29
CA ALA A 149 3.48 -22.82 14.83
C ALA A 149 4.23 -22.38 13.57
N SER A 150 3.76 -21.29 12.96
CA SER A 150 4.46 -20.58 11.92
C SER A 150 4.53 -19.09 12.23
N VAL A 151 5.71 -18.49 12.11
CA VAL A 151 5.92 -17.05 12.20
C VAL A 151 5.88 -16.46 10.80
N CYS A 152 4.94 -15.55 10.60
CA CYS A 152 4.72 -14.81 9.37
C CYS A 152 5.18 -13.35 9.57
N LEU A 153 6.20 -12.93 8.82
CA LEU A 153 6.58 -11.53 8.67
C LEU A 153 5.95 -10.98 7.40
N VAL A 154 5.28 -9.83 7.48
CA VAL A 154 4.70 -9.18 6.30
C VAL A 154 5.26 -7.77 6.16
N GLN A 155 6.26 -7.58 5.31
CA GLN A 155 6.74 -6.25 4.96
C GLN A 155 5.87 -5.65 3.86
N ASP A 156 5.16 -4.60 4.23
CA ASP A 156 4.42 -3.77 3.30
C ASP A 156 5.41 -2.89 2.50
N ILE A 157 5.39 -3.01 1.17
CA ILE A 157 6.32 -2.28 0.27
C ILE A 157 5.70 -0.97 -0.21
N ILE A 158 4.56 -0.53 0.31
CA ILE A 158 3.96 0.76 -0.09
C ILE A 158 4.99 1.91 -0.02
N LYS A 159 5.97 1.88 0.89
CA LYS A 159 7.08 2.86 0.92
C LYS A 159 8.20 2.62 -0.09
N ARG A 160 8.56 1.38 -0.41
CA ARG A 160 9.70 1.08 -1.30
C ARG A 160 9.36 1.29 -2.77
N VAL A 161 8.15 0.93 -3.21
CA VAL A 161 7.67 1.26 -4.56
C VAL A 161 7.38 2.76 -4.69
N LYS A 162 6.78 3.41 -3.68
CA LYS A 162 6.61 4.88 -3.71
C LYS A 162 7.94 5.63 -3.64
N ASN A 163 8.96 5.15 -2.93
CA ASN A 163 10.26 5.82 -2.88
C ASN A 163 11.10 5.55 -4.13
N SER A 164 11.05 4.35 -4.73
CA SER A 164 11.71 4.10 -6.03
C SER A 164 10.99 4.84 -7.16
N GLN A 165 9.67 4.97 -7.10
CA GLN A 165 8.91 5.82 -8.01
C GLN A 165 9.21 7.31 -7.75
N ARG A 166 9.22 7.79 -6.50
CA ARG A 166 9.61 9.17 -6.16
C ARG A 166 11.05 9.49 -6.57
N LEU A 167 11.99 8.55 -6.42
CA LEU A 167 13.38 8.74 -6.86
C LEU A 167 13.48 8.75 -8.39
N LYS A 168 12.67 7.95 -9.11
CA LYS A 168 12.50 8.11 -10.57
C LYS A 168 11.82 9.45 -10.92
N THR A 169 10.93 9.97 -10.08
CA THR A 169 10.30 11.30 -10.24
C THR A 169 11.21 12.46 -9.79
N LEU A 170 12.29 12.20 -9.05
CA LEU A 170 13.21 13.23 -8.53
C LEU A 170 14.32 13.58 -9.53
N GLU A 171 14.44 12.88 -10.66
CA GLU A 171 15.20 13.35 -11.82
C GLU A 171 14.33 14.11 -12.84
N VAL A 172 13.17 14.64 -12.42
CA VAL A 172 12.41 15.57 -13.24
C VAL A 172 13.11 16.93 -13.21
N LYS A 173 13.96 17.18 -14.21
CA LYS A 173 14.66 18.46 -14.39
C LYS A 173 13.74 19.58 -14.91
N SER A 174 12.55 19.24 -15.44
CA SER A 174 11.56 20.20 -15.95
C SER A 174 10.13 19.64 -15.92
N LEU A 175 9.13 20.54 -15.95
CA LEU A 175 7.70 20.19 -16.03
C LEU A 175 7.40 19.24 -17.21
N GLU A 176 8.10 19.42 -18.33
CA GLU A 176 7.95 18.61 -19.55
C GLU A 176 8.37 17.17 -19.32
N SER A 177 9.50 16.95 -18.64
CA SER A 177 9.96 15.60 -18.29
C SER A 177 8.99 14.87 -17.36
N ALA A 178 8.36 15.58 -16.41
CA ALA A 178 7.32 14.99 -15.56
C ALA A 178 6.11 14.54 -16.39
N CYS A 179 5.66 15.38 -17.33
CA CYS A 179 4.52 15.06 -18.17
C CYS A 179 4.79 13.84 -19.06
N HIS A 180 6.01 13.70 -19.60
CA HIS A 180 6.40 12.52 -20.39
C HIS A 180 6.47 11.24 -19.55
N ILE A 181 6.95 11.32 -18.30
CA ILE A 181 6.93 10.16 -17.39
C ILE A 181 5.48 9.74 -17.09
N ILE A 182 4.59 10.71 -16.86
CA ILE A 182 3.17 10.44 -16.60
C ILE A 182 2.55 9.72 -17.80
N THR A 183 2.73 10.21 -19.02
CA THR A 183 2.15 9.55 -20.22
C THR A 183 2.70 8.15 -20.43
N LYS A 184 4.00 7.92 -20.18
CA LYS A 184 4.64 6.59 -20.28
C LYS A 184 4.15 5.60 -19.22
N VAL A 185 3.76 6.07 -18.04
CA VAL A 185 3.11 5.23 -17.02
C VAL A 185 1.69 4.89 -17.45
N LEU A 186 0.94 5.87 -17.97
CA LEU A 186 -0.45 5.69 -18.39
C LEU A 186 -0.56 4.80 -19.64
N SER A 187 0.38 4.85 -20.58
CA SER A 187 0.38 3.99 -21.78
C SER A 187 0.48 2.50 -21.49
N ASN A 188 0.99 2.12 -20.30
CA ASN A 188 1.08 0.72 -19.88
C ASN A 188 -0.23 0.19 -19.26
N ASN A 189 -1.24 1.06 -19.08
CA ASN A 189 -2.54 0.68 -18.56
C ASN A 189 -3.50 0.37 -19.70
N LYS A 190 -4.02 -0.87 -19.75
CA LYS A 190 -4.93 -1.34 -20.80
C LYS A 190 -6.31 -0.67 -20.77
N ASP A 191 -6.67 -0.04 -19.66
CA ASP A 191 -7.94 0.67 -19.50
C ASP A 191 -7.90 2.11 -20.05
N ILE A 192 -6.72 2.60 -20.45
CA ILE A 192 -6.52 3.96 -20.99
C ILE A 192 -6.15 3.85 -22.47
N LEU A 193 -7.03 4.32 -23.35
CA LEU A 193 -6.81 4.27 -24.80
C LEU A 193 -5.75 5.26 -25.26
N TYR A 194 -5.80 6.49 -24.75
CA TYR A 194 -4.78 7.51 -24.96
C TYR A 194 -4.83 8.58 -23.86
N THR A 195 -3.81 9.42 -23.79
CA THR A 195 -3.80 10.58 -22.89
C THR A 195 -3.09 11.74 -23.57
N LEU A 196 -3.69 12.93 -23.50
CA LEU A 196 -3.09 14.20 -23.91
C LEU A 196 -2.92 15.09 -22.68
N ILE A 197 -1.75 15.73 -22.53
CA ILE A 197 -1.44 16.64 -21.43
C ILE A 197 -1.13 18.01 -21.99
N TYR A 198 -2.00 18.98 -21.70
CA TYR A 198 -1.84 20.38 -22.11
C TYR A 198 -1.32 21.28 -20.98
N LEU A 199 -0.47 22.25 -21.31
CA LEU A 199 -0.14 23.40 -20.46
C LEU A 199 -1.00 24.59 -20.85
N ILE A 200 -1.82 25.06 -19.92
CA ILE A 200 -2.51 26.33 -20.11
C ILE A 200 -1.61 27.47 -19.65
N LYS A 201 -1.35 28.41 -20.56
CA LYS A 201 -0.73 29.71 -20.27
C LYS A 201 -1.82 30.77 -20.28
N HIS A 202 -1.89 31.50 -19.18
CA HIS A 202 -2.78 32.64 -19.00
C HIS A 202 -1.96 33.92 -19.11
N THR A 203 -2.30 34.80 -20.06
CA THR A 203 -1.68 36.12 -20.17
C THR A 203 -2.76 37.20 -20.07
N LEU A 204 -2.61 38.08 -19.08
CA LEU A 204 -3.45 39.25 -18.90
C LEU A 204 -2.74 40.45 -19.52
N ASN A 205 -3.21 40.91 -20.67
CA ASN A 205 -2.86 42.22 -21.19
C ASN A 205 -4.01 43.20 -20.93
N THR A 206 -3.68 44.49 -20.80
CA THR A 206 -4.61 45.58 -20.43
C THR A 206 -5.85 45.73 -21.35
N SER A 207 -5.89 45.04 -22.49
CA SER A 207 -7.01 45.05 -23.45
C SER A 207 -7.50 43.67 -23.92
N SER A 208 -6.90 42.55 -23.48
CA SER A 208 -7.38 41.22 -23.84
C SER A 208 -6.90 40.14 -22.86
N GLU A 209 -7.79 39.22 -22.49
CA GLU A 209 -7.44 37.97 -21.83
C GLU A 209 -7.08 36.92 -22.90
N SER A 210 -5.94 36.24 -22.74
CA SER A 210 -5.57 35.10 -23.59
C SER A 210 -5.33 33.85 -22.76
N LEU A 211 -5.99 32.76 -23.15
CA LEU A 211 -5.90 31.42 -22.57
C LEU A 211 -5.48 30.44 -23.66
N ILE A 212 -4.19 30.13 -23.71
CA ILE A 212 -3.63 29.25 -24.72
C ILE A 212 -3.18 27.94 -24.06
N ALA A 213 -3.70 26.81 -24.53
CA ALA A 213 -3.28 25.48 -24.11
C ALA A 213 -2.29 24.90 -25.12
N HIS A 214 -1.11 24.48 -24.66
CA HIS A 214 -0.08 23.84 -25.49
C HIS A 214 0.05 22.36 -25.13
N LEU A 215 0.02 21.47 -26.11
CA LEU A 215 0.23 20.03 -25.88
C LEU A 215 1.69 19.78 -25.47
N ILE A 216 1.92 19.40 -24.21
CA ILE A 216 3.26 19.07 -23.70
C ILE A 216 3.59 17.60 -23.91
N ALA A 217 2.65 16.70 -23.59
CA ALA A 217 2.93 15.27 -23.63
C ALA A 217 1.70 14.47 -24.06
N THR A 218 1.93 13.33 -24.71
CA THR A 218 0.90 12.36 -25.07
C THR A 218 1.41 10.92 -24.95
N THR A 219 0.51 9.96 -24.83
CA THR A 219 0.81 8.51 -24.94
C THR A 219 1.31 8.11 -26.34
N PHE A 220 1.22 9.02 -27.31
CA PHE A 220 1.75 8.86 -28.66
C PHE A 220 3.16 9.47 -28.85
N ASP A 221 3.77 10.02 -27.81
CA ASP A 221 5.14 10.51 -27.88
C ASP A 221 6.10 9.31 -27.86
N ASP A 222 6.96 9.22 -28.88
CA ASP A 222 8.01 8.20 -29.00
C ASP A 222 9.39 8.84 -28.82
N ASP A 223 10.25 8.21 -28.02
CA ASP A 223 11.59 8.73 -27.67
C ASP A 223 12.51 8.85 -28.90
N GLU A 224 12.29 8.07 -29.97
CA GLU A 224 13.12 8.07 -31.19
C GLU A 224 12.43 8.77 -32.38
N LYS A 225 11.10 8.63 -32.49
CA LYS A 225 10.33 9.11 -33.65
C LYS A 225 9.60 10.43 -33.41
N GLY A 226 9.64 10.93 -32.18
CA GLY A 226 8.88 12.11 -31.77
C GLY A 226 7.39 11.83 -31.66
N ARG A 227 6.58 12.89 -31.67
CA ARG A 227 5.13 12.82 -31.49
C ARG A 227 4.44 12.30 -32.75
N ASN A 228 3.70 11.20 -32.64
CA ASN A 228 2.97 10.61 -33.76
C ASN A 228 1.49 10.38 -33.43
N ILE A 229 0.69 11.45 -33.52
CA ILE A 229 -0.74 11.38 -33.23
C ILE A 229 -1.46 10.71 -34.41
N PRO A 230 -2.19 9.62 -34.19
CA PRO A 230 -2.91 8.93 -35.26
C PRO A 230 -3.99 9.79 -35.95
N ASP A 231 -4.10 9.67 -37.26
CA ASP A 231 -5.07 10.41 -38.10
C ASP A 231 -6.54 10.16 -37.73
N TYR A 232 -6.83 9.08 -37.01
CA TYR A 232 -8.17 8.73 -36.53
C TYR A 232 -8.61 9.52 -35.29
N LEU A 233 -7.76 10.36 -34.70
CA LEU A 233 -8.12 11.31 -33.65
C LEU A 233 -8.53 12.64 -34.28
N PRO A 234 -9.82 12.89 -34.54
CA PRO A 234 -10.26 14.20 -34.99
C PRO A 234 -10.03 15.23 -33.88
N GLU A 235 -9.44 16.36 -34.24
CA GLU A 235 -9.29 17.58 -33.42
C GLU A 235 -8.20 17.60 -32.34
N THR A 236 -7.15 16.77 -32.44
CA THR A 236 -5.93 16.97 -31.64
C THR A 236 -5.15 18.19 -32.14
N HIS A 237 -5.37 19.34 -31.52
CA HIS A 237 -4.62 20.55 -31.80
C HIS A 237 -3.40 20.63 -30.88
N GLU A 238 -2.24 20.95 -31.42
CA GLU A 238 -1.04 21.19 -30.60
C GLU A 238 -1.17 22.46 -29.76
N ILE A 239 -1.96 23.43 -30.25
CA ILE A 239 -2.24 24.68 -29.59
C ILE A 239 -3.75 24.92 -29.65
N ILE A 240 -4.38 25.13 -28.50
CA ILE A 240 -5.81 25.44 -28.39
C ILE A 240 -5.95 26.85 -27.82
N ASP A 241 -6.65 27.73 -28.53
CA ASP A 241 -7.08 29.03 -28.01
C ASP A 241 -8.42 28.87 -27.29
N LEU A 242 -8.36 28.69 -25.97
CA LEU A 242 -9.55 28.44 -25.14
C LEU A 242 -10.48 29.66 -25.08
N THR A 243 -10.03 30.85 -25.50
CA THR A 243 -10.90 32.03 -25.56
C THR A 243 -11.84 31.99 -26.77
N LYS A 244 -11.44 31.31 -27.85
CA LYS A 244 -12.22 31.15 -29.08
C LYS A 244 -12.99 29.83 -29.13
N ASP A 245 -12.58 28.84 -28.35
CA ASP A 245 -13.20 27.52 -28.27
C ASP A 245 -14.18 27.38 -27.08
N SER A 246 -14.82 28.49 -26.70
CA SER A 246 -15.68 28.62 -25.50
C SER A 246 -16.94 27.75 -25.50
N ASN A 247 -17.27 27.11 -26.63
CA ASN A 247 -18.43 26.21 -26.78
C ASN A 247 -18.07 24.72 -26.77
N LYS A 248 -16.79 24.33 -26.69
CA LYS A 248 -16.39 22.92 -26.57
C LYS A 248 -16.14 22.59 -25.10
N ASN A 249 -17.00 21.72 -24.56
CA ASN A 249 -16.82 21.19 -23.21
C ASN A 249 -15.67 20.18 -23.25
N TYR A 250 -14.49 20.59 -22.78
CA TYR A 250 -13.38 19.65 -22.58
C TYR A 250 -13.58 18.98 -21.24
N ASP A 251 -13.81 17.67 -21.24
CA ASP A 251 -13.92 16.88 -20.01
C ASP A 251 -12.57 16.93 -19.26
N ALA A 252 -12.47 17.82 -18.27
CA ALA A 252 -11.26 18.02 -17.48
C ALA A 252 -11.32 17.15 -16.22
N TYR A 253 -10.54 16.06 -16.19
CA TYR A 253 -10.56 15.11 -15.08
C TYR A 253 -9.64 15.49 -13.91
N ILE A 254 -8.59 16.30 -14.11
CA ILE A 254 -7.66 16.70 -13.04
C ILE A 254 -7.25 18.18 -13.20
N ARG A 255 -7.63 19.03 -12.23
CA ARG A 255 -7.21 20.44 -12.14
C ARG A 255 -6.24 20.64 -10.99
N TYR A 256 -4.98 20.96 -11.28
CA TYR A 256 -3.97 21.32 -10.28
C TYR A 256 -3.64 22.81 -10.40
N ARG A 257 -3.72 23.58 -9.31
CA ARG A 257 -3.45 25.03 -9.30
C ARG A 257 -2.24 25.31 -8.41
N ILE A 258 -1.17 25.86 -8.98
CA ILE A 258 -0.02 26.36 -8.23
C ILE A 258 -0.15 27.88 -8.09
N GLU A 259 -0.12 28.40 -6.86
CA GLU A 259 -0.41 29.82 -6.55
C GLU A 259 0.66 30.84 -6.99
N THR A 260 1.70 30.42 -7.69
CA THR A 260 2.77 31.32 -8.14
C THR A 260 2.46 31.91 -9.52
N ARG A 261 1.75 33.05 -9.56
CA ARG A 261 1.60 34.06 -10.66
C ARG A 261 1.45 33.62 -12.13
N CYS A 262 1.39 32.34 -12.45
CA CYS A 262 1.08 31.76 -13.76
C CYS A 262 0.19 30.54 -13.51
N PHE A 263 -1.09 30.64 -13.91
CA PHE A 263 -2.06 29.57 -13.73
C PHE A 263 -1.80 28.44 -14.74
N HIS A 264 -1.15 27.35 -14.31
CA HIS A 264 -0.99 26.15 -15.12
C HIS A 264 -2.21 25.24 -14.89
N SER A 265 -3.04 25.04 -15.91
CA SER A 265 -4.16 24.09 -15.87
C SER A 265 -3.91 22.97 -16.89
N PHE A 266 -4.24 21.73 -16.54
CA PHE A 266 -4.08 20.56 -17.40
C PHE A 266 -5.44 20.10 -17.92
N VAL A 267 -5.53 19.79 -19.21
CA VAL A 267 -6.70 19.15 -19.82
C VAL A 267 -6.28 17.75 -20.23
N LEU A 268 -7.04 16.75 -19.78
CA LEU A 268 -6.81 15.33 -20.05
C LEU A 268 -7.98 14.81 -20.90
N LYS A 269 -7.76 14.61 -22.20
CA LYS A 269 -8.73 13.96 -23.08
C LYS A 269 -8.39 12.46 -23.13
N MET A 270 -9.31 11.61 -22.69
CA MET A 270 -9.21 10.14 -22.75
C MET A 270 -9.95 9.58 -23.96
#